data_AF-A0A551YYN0-F1
#
_entry.id   AF-A0A551YYN0-F1
#
_cell.length_a   1.000
_cell.length_b   1.000
_cell.length_c   1.000
_cell.angle_alpha   90.00
_cell.angle_beta   90.00
_cell.angle_gamma   90.00
#
_symmetry.space_group_name_H-M   'P 1'
#
loop_
_entity.id
_entity.type
_entity.pdbx_description
1 polymer ?
#
loop_
_entity_poly.entity_id
_entity_poly.type
_entity_poly.pdbx_seq_one_letter_code
_entity_poly.pdbx_strand_id
1 'polypeptide(L)'
;MLSTKTVSPHIIPPLENGDRLTLPKFERRYQAMTRVKKAELIQGVVYMTAAVRAKNHGKPHANIIGWLTAYEVATPGVETLDNTTVRL
;
A
#
# COMPACT_ATOMS: atom_id res chain seq x y z
N MET A 1 -25.87 -11.61 41.06
CA MET A 1 -26.02 -10.85 39.80
C MET A 1 -24.64 -10.68 39.17
N LEU A 2 -24.30 -11.48 38.16
CA LEU A 2 -23.07 -11.33 37.39
C LEU A 2 -23.46 -10.81 36.00
N SER A 3 -23.13 -9.55 35.73
CA SER A 3 -23.36 -8.90 34.44
C SER A 3 -22.31 -9.39 33.45
N THR A 4 -22.70 -10.32 32.58
CA THR A 4 -21.90 -10.72 31.42
C THR A 4 -21.85 -9.56 30.44
N LYS A 5 -20.73 -8.83 30.38
CA LYS A 5 -20.43 -7.91 29.29
C LYS A 5 -20.36 -8.71 27.99
N THR A 6 -21.41 -8.63 27.20
CA THR A 6 -21.47 -9.15 25.83
C THR A 6 -20.36 -8.46 25.01
N VAL A 7 -19.36 -9.22 24.57
CA VAL A 7 -18.32 -8.73 23.67
C VAL A 7 -18.96 -8.51 22.31
N SER A 8 -19.26 -7.27 21.95
CA SER A 8 -19.68 -6.92 20.59
C SER A 8 -18.61 -7.40 19.61
N PRO A 9 -18.99 -8.02 18.47
CA PRO A 9 -18.01 -8.39 17.45
C PRO A 9 -17.26 -7.13 17.06
N HIS A 10 -15.96 -7.12 17.33
CA HIS A 10 -15.11 -5.96 17.14
C HIS A 10 -14.97 -5.75 15.62
N ILE A 11 -15.90 -5.01 15.01
CA ILE A 11 -15.83 -4.62 13.61
C ILE A 11 -14.51 -3.87 13.45
N ILE A 12 -13.54 -4.50 12.78
CA ILE A 12 -12.24 -3.89 12.52
C ILE A 12 -12.50 -2.76 11.53
N PRO A 13 -12.28 -1.49 11.90
CA PRO A 13 -12.51 -0.40 10.97
C PRO A 13 -11.55 -0.52 9.78
N PRO A 14 -12.00 -0.19 8.56
CA PRO A 14 -11.15 -0.18 7.39
C PRO A 14 -9.98 0.81 7.57
N LEU A 15 -8.94 0.63 6.76
CA LEU A 15 -7.90 1.64 6.56
C LEU A 15 -8.46 2.77 5.72
N GLU A 16 -8.28 4.00 6.20
CA GLU A 16 -8.58 5.21 5.44
C GLU A 16 -7.29 5.96 5.10
N ASN A 17 -7.28 6.62 3.94
CA ASN A 17 -6.13 7.42 3.53
C ASN A 17 -5.94 8.59 4.49
N GLY A 18 -4.75 8.71 5.09
CA GLY A 18 -4.43 9.73 6.09
C GLY A 18 -4.56 9.26 7.54
N ASP A 19 -5.06 8.04 7.79
CA ASP A 19 -5.09 7.45 9.14
C ASP A 19 -3.70 7.46 9.78
N ARG A 20 -3.62 7.79 11.06
CA ARG A 20 -2.37 7.73 11.83
C ARG A 20 -2.33 6.48 12.71
N LEU A 21 -1.54 5.49 12.32
CA LEU A 21 -1.50 4.18 12.97
C LEU A 21 -0.07 3.75 13.32
N THR A 22 0.03 2.97 14.40
CA THR A 22 1.24 2.16 14.64
C THR A 22 1.24 0.96 13.69
N LEU A 23 2.42 0.42 13.41
CA LEU A 23 2.57 -0.75 12.53
C LEU A 23 1.65 -1.93 12.90
N PRO A 24 1.54 -2.38 14.18
CA PRO A 24 0.65 -3.49 14.52
C PRO A 24 -0.85 -3.18 14.29
N LYS A 25 -1.26 -1.92 14.45
CA LYS A 25 -2.66 -1.52 14.18
C LYS A 25 -2.94 -1.50 12.69
N PHE A 26 -1.97 -1.02 11.89
CA PHE A 26 -2.06 -1.05 10.43
C PHE A 26 -2.16 -2.48 9.92
N GLU A 27 -1.25 -3.38 10.31
CA GLU A 27 -1.23 -4.78 9.87
C GLU A 27 -2.53 -5.50 10.18
N ARG A 28 -3.05 -5.36 11.41
CA ARG A 28 -4.33 -5.96 11.81
C ARG A 28 -5.50 -5.50 10.93
N ARG A 29 -5.54 -4.20 10.59
CA ARG A 29 -6.59 -3.66 9.72
C ARG A 29 -6.38 -4.07 8.26
N TYR A 30 -5.14 -4.06 7.78
CA TYR A 30 -4.77 -4.44 6.43
C TYR A 30 -5.15 -5.90 6.13
N GLN A 31 -4.82 -6.83 7.04
CA GLN A 31 -5.18 -8.25 6.93
C GLN A 31 -6.70 -8.49 6.90
N ALA A 32 -7.49 -7.62 7.55
CA ALA A 32 -8.94 -7.71 7.55
C ALA A 32 -9.59 -7.17 6.26
N MET A 33 -8.86 -6.41 5.44
CA MET A 33 -9.39 -5.78 4.22
C MET A 33 -9.17 -6.64 2.98
N THR A 34 -10.07 -7.60 2.75
CA THR A 34 -9.98 -8.56 1.62
C THR A 34 -10.14 -7.94 0.22
N ARG A 35 -10.62 -6.69 0.12
CA ARG A 35 -10.90 -6.02 -1.17
C ARG A 35 -9.91 -4.90 -1.53
N VAL A 36 -8.96 -4.57 -0.65
CA VAL A 36 -7.96 -3.54 -0.93
C VAL A 36 -6.81 -4.14 -1.72
N LYS A 37 -6.43 -3.47 -2.80
CA LYS A 37 -5.34 -3.93 -3.67
C LYS A 37 -3.95 -3.59 -3.12
N LYS A 38 -3.80 -2.42 -2.50
CA LYS A 38 -2.54 -1.97 -1.90
C LYS A 38 -2.80 -0.83 -0.90
N ALA A 39 -2.12 -0.88 0.24
CA ALA A 39 -2.03 0.21 1.21
C ALA A 39 -0.61 0.22 1.78
N GLU A 40 -0.09 1.40 2.10
CA GLU A 40 1.26 1.57 2.64
C GLU A 40 1.20 2.37 3.95
N LEU A 41 2.04 2.02 4.92
CA LEU A 41 2.23 2.80 6.13
C LEU A 41 3.57 3.54 6.04
N ILE A 42 3.51 4.86 5.84
CA ILE A 42 4.70 5.70 5.70
C ILE A 42 4.73 6.68 6.86
N GLN A 43 5.77 6.59 7.71
CA GLN A 43 5.92 7.42 8.92
C GLN A 43 4.68 7.45 9.82
N GLY A 44 4.00 6.30 9.94
CA GLY A 44 2.79 6.16 10.73
C GLY A 44 1.52 6.73 10.08
N VAL A 45 1.58 7.18 8.82
CA VAL A 45 0.43 7.63 8.03
C VAL A 45 0.08 6.58 6.99
N VAL A 46 -1.21 6.23 6.91
CA VAL A 46 -1.74 5.29 5.94
C VAL A 46 -1.94 5.97 4.59
N TYR A 47 -1.40 5.36 3.53
CA TYR A 47 -1.60 5.77 2.16
C TYR A 47 -2.32 4.67 1.39
N MET A 48 -3.47 5.01 0.80
CA MET A 48 -4.25 4.12 -0.03
C MET A 48 -4.04 4.53 -1.49
N THR A 49 -3.55 3.62 -2.33
CA THR A 49 -3.32 3.94 -3.74
C THR A 49 -4.63 4.22 -4.46
N ALA A 50 -4.78 5.42 -5.02
CA ALA A 50 -5.93 5.75 -5.86
C ALA A 50 -5.85 5.03 -7.22
N ALA A 51 -7.00 4.77 -7.85
CA ALA A 51 -7.03 4.24 -9.21
C ALA A 51 -6.39 5.26 -10.18
N VAL A 52 -5.28 4.88 -10.80
CA VAL A 52 -4.55 5.74 -11.73
C VAL A 52 -5.15 5.69 -13.13
N ARG A 53 -5.17 6.84 -13.82
CA ARG A 53 -5.76 6.95 -15.16
C ARG A 53 -4.79 6.43 -16.22
N ALA A 54 -5.27 5.57 -17.12
CA ALA A 54 -4.43 4.93 -18.14
C ALA A 54 -3.65 5.95 -19.01
N LYS A 55 -4.31 6.98 -19.54
CA LYS A 55 -3.67 7.97 -20.42
C LYS A 55 -2.81 8.98 -19.69
N ASN A 56 -3.30 9.50 -18.55
CA ASN A 56 -2.64 10.61 -17.85
C ASN A 56 -1.61 10.17 -16.82
N HIS A 57 -1.58 8.88 -16.46
CA HIS A 57 -0.60 8.33 -15.53
C HIS A 57 0.06 7.08 -16.13
N GLY A 58 -0.72 6.07 -16.52
CA GLY A 58 -0.18 4.78 -16.97
C GLY A 58 0.76 4.88 -18.17
N LYS A 59 0.40 5.66 -19.20
CA LYS A 59 1.24 5.84 -20.40
C LYS A 59 2.53 6.63 -20.11
N PRO A 60 2.49 7.79 -19.43
CA PRO A 60 3.71 8.46 -18.98
C PRO A 60 4.61 7.57 -18.10
N HIS A 61 4.02 6.86 -17.14
CA HIS A 61 4.72 5.93 -16.25
C HIS A 61 5.46 4.84 -17.05
N ALA A 62 4.77 4.16 -17.96
CA ALA A 62 5.36 3.13 -18.80
C ALA A 62 6.51 3.65 -19.68
N ASN A 63 6.41 4.88 -20.21
CA ASN A 63 7.49 5.48 -21.00
C ASN A 63 8.75 5.72 -20.14
N ILE A 64 8.58 6.19 -18.90
CA ILE A 64 9.70 6.43 -17.98
C ILE A 64 10.35 5.11 -17.58
N ILE A 65 9.55 4.11 -17.19
CA ILE A 65 10.07 2.78 -16.87
C ILE A 65 10.84 2.20 -18.06
N GLY A 66 10.30 2.31 -19.28
CA GLY A 66 11.01 1.84 -20.48
C GLY A 66 12.36 2.52 -20.71
N TRP A 67 12.47 3.83 -20.44
CA TRP A 67 13.75 4.55 -20.51
C TRP A 67 14.74 4.08 -19.44
N LEU A 68 14.29 3.90 -18.20
CA LEU A 68 15.14 3.43 -17.09
C LEU A 68 15.62 1.99 -17.33
N THR A 69 14.74 1.10 -17.78
CA THR A 69 15.11 -0.27 -18.15
C THR A 69 16.16 -0.28 -19.26
N ALA A 70 16.04 0.58 -20.28
CA ALA A 70 17.06 0.68 -21.33
C ALA A 70 18.42 1.16 -20.77
N TYR A 71 18.39 2.07 -19.79
CA TYR A 71 19.59 2.56 -19.13
C TYR A 71 20.27 1.47 -18.27
N GLU A 72 19.49 0.71 -17.50
CA GLU A 72 19.97 -0.43 -16.72
C GLU A 72 20.64 -1.48 -17.61
N VAL A 73 20.01 -1.84 -18.74
CA VAL A 73 20.59 -2.79 -19.72
C VAL A 73 21.98 -2.34 -20.19
N ALA A 74 22.18 -1.03 -20.34
CA ALA A 74 23.45 -0.45 -20.78
C ALA A 74 24.46 -0.22 -19.63
N THR A 75 24.05 -0.36 -18.37
CA THR A 75 24.84 0.06 -17.21
C THR A 75 24.86 -1.02 -16.12
N PRO A 76 25.87 -1.93 -16.15
CA PRO A 76 25.98 -3.00 -15.16
C PRO A 76 26.01 -2.47 -13.73
N GLY A 77 25.21 -3.06 -12.84
CA GLY A 77 25.11 -2.67 -11.43
C GLY A 77 24.02 -1.64 -11.11
N VAL A 78 23.29 -1.15 -12.11
CA VAL A 78 22.05 -0.37 -11.92
C VAL A 78 20.86 -1.33 -11.83
N GLU A 79 19.85 -0.97 -11.02
CA GLU A 79 18.61 -1.74 -10.88
C GLU A 79 17.39 -0.81 -11.00
N THR A 80 16.43 -1.19 -11.83
CA THR A 80 15.14 -0.51 -12.00
C THR A 80 14.03 -1.36 -11.41
N LEU A 81 13.39 -0.87 -10.35
CA LEU A 81 12.24 -1.51 -9.72
C LEU A 81 11.01 -0.63 -9.85
N ASP A 82 9.85 -1.24 -10.08
CA ASP A 82 8.57 -0.53 -10.16
C ASP A 82 7.53 -1.14 -9.21
N ASN A 83 6.81 -0.27 -8.50
CA ASN A 83 5.66 -0.62 -7.65
C ASN A 83 5.86 -1.69 -6.56
N THR A 84 7.12 -2.02 -6.20
CA THR A 84 7.47 -3.07 -5.23
C THR A 84 7.76 -2.54 -3.82
N THR A 85 7.82 -3.44 -2.84
CA THR A 85 8.24 -3.15 -1.46
C THR A 85 9.59 -3.80 -1.21
N VAL A 86 10.55 -3.04 -0.67
CA VAL A 86 11.94 -3.51 -0.46
C VAL A 86 12.05 -4.52 0.71
N ARG A 87 11.17 -4.43 1.70
CA ARG A 87 11.11 -5.33 2.87
C ARG A 87 9.65 -5.58 3.26
N LEU A 88 9.27 -6.84 3.43
CA LEU A 88 7.97 -7.27 3.94
C LEU A 88 7.97 -7.31 5.47
#